data_AF-A0A2T1HRG2-F1
#
_entry.id   AF-A0A2T1HRG2-F1
#
_cell.length_a   1.000
_cell.length_b   1.000
_cell.length_c   1.000
_cell.angle_alpha   90.00
_cell.angle_beta   90.00
_cell.angle_gamma   90.00
#
_symmetry.space_group_name_H-M   'P 1'
#
loop_
_entity.id
_entity.type
_entity.pdbx_description
1 polymer ?
#
loop_
_entity_poly.entity_id
_entity_poly.type
_entity_poly.pdbx_seq_one_letter_code
_entity_poly.pdbx_strand_id
1 'polypeptide(L)' 'MRTIVGGIVLAALIGVAAGLVLTNMQTPAWRAFSTSGARVGDPGENLIGPPWGRERSAKS' A
#
# COMPACT_ATOMS: atom_id res chain seq x y z
N MET A 1 39.86 -9.53 -14.62
CA MET A 1 39.74 -8.83 -13.31
C MET A 1 39.17 -7.42 -13.45
N ARG A 2 39.73 -6.52 -14.27
CA ARG A 2 39.21 -5.13 -14.42
C ARG A 2 37.73 -5.05 -14.78
N THR A 3 37.26 -5.90 -15.69
CA THR A 3 35.85 -6.00 -16.10
C THR A 3 34.94 -6.54 -15.00
N ILE A 4 35.40 -7.53 -14.24
CA ILE A 4 34.66 -8.09 -13.10
C ILE A 4 34.48 -7.03 -12.00
N VAL A 5 35.57 -6.34 -11.64
CA VAL A 5 35.53 -5.24 -10.66
C VAL A 5 34.61 -4.12 -11.15
N GLY A 6 34.68 -3.75 -12.43
CA GLY A 6 33.78 -2.77 -13.03
C GLY A 6 32.30 -3.18 -12.93
N GLY A 7 31.98 -4.44 -13.18
CA GLY A 7 30.63 -4.98 -13.04
C GLY A 7 30.11 -4.91 -11.60
N ILE A 8 30.95 -5.22 -10.62
CA ILE A 8 30.61 -5.13 -9.19
C ILE A 8 30.28 -3.68 -8.80
N VAL A 9 31.12 -2.72 -9.22
CA VAL A 9 30.89 -1.30 -8.95
C VAL A 9 29.58 -0.82 -9.59
N LEU A 10 29.33 -1.19 -10.85
CA LEU A 10 28.11 -0.81 -11.54
C LEU A 10 26.86 -1.39 -10.87
N ALA A 11 26.89 -2.67 -10.48
CA ALA A 11 25.78 -3.31 -9.78
C ALA A 11 25.47 -2.63 -8.43
N ALA A 12 26.51 -2.27 -7.67
CA ALA A 12 26.35 -1.54 -6.42
C ALA A 12 25.70 -0.16 -6.64
N LEU A 13 26.15 0.58 -7.66
CA LEU A 13 25.58 1.88 -8.02
C LEU A 13 24.09 1.77 -8.41
N ILE A 14 23.74 0.77 -9.23
CA ILE A 14 22.34 0.52 -9.63
C ILE A 14 21.48 0.18 -8.40
N GLY A 15 21.98 -0.67 -7.49
CA GLY A 15 21.25 -1.03 -6.28
C GLY A 15 20.96 0.16 -5.38
N VAL A 16 21.96 1.03 -5.16
CA VAL A 16 21.80 2.26 -4.39
C VAL A 16 20.80 3.20 -5.06
N ALA A 17 20.93 3.43 -6.37
CA ALA A 17 20.02 4.28 -7.12
C ALA A 17 18.57 3.76 -7.06
N ALA A 18 18.36 2.47 -7.27
CA ALA A 18 17.04 1.83 -7.18
C ALA A 18 16.44 1.97 -5.78
N GLY A 19 17.23 1.78 -4.72
CA GLY A 19 16.77 1.96 -3.34
C GLY A 19 16.29 3.39 -3.05
N LEU A 20 17.05 4.40 -3.50
CA LEU A 20 16.67 5.80 -3.33
C LEU A 20 15.40 6.15 -4.11
N VAL A 21 15.29 5.72 -5.37
CA VAL A 21 14.09 5.99 -6.19
C VAL A 21 12.87 5.29 -5.63
N LEU A 22 12.98 3.99 -5.32
CA LEU A 22 11.85 3.19 -4.88
C LEU A 22 11.31 3.68 -3.52
N THR A 23 12.17 4.11 -2.61
CA THR A 23 11.77 4.70 -1.33
C THR A 23 10.89 5.95 -1.52
N ASN A 24 11.18 6.78 -2.52
CA ASN A 24 10.38 7.97 -2.82
C ASN A 24 9.06 7.67 -3.54
N MET A 25 8.96 6.51 -4.20
CA MET A 25 7.75 6.09 -4.92
C MET A 25 6.79 5.25 -4.06
N GLN A 26 7.25 4.71 -2.94
CA GLN A 26 6.42 3.92 -2.04
C GLN A 26 5.51 4.80 -1.18
N THR A 27 4.21 4.51 -1.21
CA THR A 27 3.27 5.05 -0.21
C THR A 27 3.35 4.17 1.03
N PRO A 28 3.68 4.71 2.22
CA PRO A 28 3.80 3.91 3.42
C PRO A 28 2.43 3.35 3.84
N ALA A 29 2.41 2.12 4.36
CA ALA A 29 1.18 1.39 4.67
C ALA A 29 0.22 2.17 5.60
N TRP A 30 0.75 2.92 6.56
CA TRP A 30 -0.06 3.76 7.44
C TRP A 30 -0.85 4.83 6.67
N ARG A 31 -0.35 5.30 5.52
CA ARG A 31 -0.99 6.31 4.67
C ARG A 31 -1.89 5.67 3.61
N ALA A 32 -1.53 4.50 3.10
CA ALA A 32 -2.36 3.75 2.15
C ALA A 32 -3.62 3.17 2.82
N PHE A 33 -3.48 2.74 4.08
CA PHE A 33 -4.55 2.13 4.88
C PHE A 33 -5.06 3.05 6.00
N SER A 34 -4.71 4.34 5.99
CA SER A 34 -5.48 5.36 6.73
C SER A 34 -6.82 5.57 6.01
N THR A 35 -7.64 4.53 5.93
CA THR A 35 -9.07 4.71 5.80
C THR A 35 -9.57 5.25 7.13
N SER A 36 -10.68 5.99 7.13
CA SER A 36 -11.32 6.43 8.37
C SER A 36 -11.66 5.18 9.19
N GLY A 37 -10.79 4.82 10.13
CA GLY A 37 -10.91 3.62 10.91
C GLY A 37 -12.27 3.59 11.59
N ALA A 38 -12.95 2.46 11.43
CA ALA A 38 -13.99 1.99 12.32
C ALA A 38 -13.56 2.31 13.76
N ARG A 39 -14.15 3.32 14.40
CA ARG A 39 -13.88 3.56 15.82
C ARG A 39 -14.32 2.29 16.55
N VAL A 40 -13.62 1.90 17.61
CA VAL A 40 -13.96 0.67 18.38
C VAL A 40 -15.42 0.71 18.89
N GLY A 41 -16.02 1.90 18.98
CA GLY A 41 -17.45 2.10 19.25
C GLY A 41 -18.35 2.46 18.06
N ASP A 42 -17.81 2.64 16.85
CA ASP A 42 -18.57 2.91 15.62
C ASP A 42 -17.81 2.36 14.39
N PRO A 43 -18.04 1.08 14.03
CA PRO A 43 -17.31 0.44 12.96
C PRO A 43 -17.78 0.81 11.54
N GLY A 44 -18.82 1.64 11.39
CA GLY A 44 -19.42 1.94 10.09
C GLY A 44 -19.80 0.67 9.31
N GLU A 45 -19.62 0.69 7.99
CA GLU A 45 -19.91 -0.45 7.10
C GLU A 45 -18.70 -1.38 6.86
N ASN A 46 -17.58 -1.13 7.54
CA ASN A 46 -16.27 -1.73 7.24
C ASN A 46 -16.15 -3.22 7.56
N LEU A 47 -17.17 -3.81 8.21
CA LEU A 47 -17.14 -5.22 8.66
C LEU A 47 -18.18 -6.12 7.99
N ILE A 48 -19.28 -5.58 7.45
CA ILE A 48 -20.40 -6.41 6.98
C ILE A 48 -21.19 -5.83 5.78
N GLY A 49 -20.82 -4.65 5.24
CA GLY A 49 -21.62 -3.99 4.21
C GLY A 49 -23.00 -3.55 4.72
N PRO A 50 -23.89 -3.03 3.86
CA PRO A 50 -25.24 -2.63 4.25
C PRO A 50 -26.00 -3.81 4.90
N PRO A 51 -26.85 -3.56 5.91
CA PRO A 51 -27.63 -4.60 6.55
C PRO A 51 -28.46 -5.35 5.52
N TRP A 52 -28.29 -6.67 5.50
CA TRP A 52 -29.02 -7.63 4.68
C TRP A 52 -30.53 -7.47 4.89
N GLY A 53 -31.16 -6.68 4.02
CA GLY A 53 -32.59 -6.35 4.14
C GLY A 53 -32.98 -4.99 3.57
N ARG A 54 -32.08 -4.00 3.53
CA ARG A 54 -32.42 -2.66 3.01
C ARG A 54 -32.63 -2.64 1.48
N GLU A 55 -31.97 -3.51 0.74
CA GLU A 55 -32.15 -3.63 -0.72
C GLU A 55 -33.56 -4.10 -1.11
N ARG A 56 -34.25 -4.86 -0.24
CA ARG A 56 -35.63 -5.31 -0.52
C ARG A 56 -36.70 -4.27 -0.21
N SER A 57 -36.44 -3.31 0.69
CA SER A 57 -37.41 -2.24 1.00
C SER A 57 -37.38 -1.06 0.02
N ALA A 58 -36.29 -0.86 -0.73
CA ALA A 58 -36.23 0.19 -1.75
C ALA A 58 -36.97 -0.15 -3.05
N LYS A 59 -37.63 -1.31 -3.12
CA LYS A 59 -38.30 -1.85 -4.31
C LYS A 59 -39.78 -2.18 -4.10
N SER A 60 -40.40 -1.67 -3.04
CA SER A 60 -41.85 -1.78 -2.79
C SER A 60 -42.54 -0.43 -2.88
#